data_AF-A0A963DND2-F1
#
_entry.id   AF-A0A963DND2-F1
#
_cell.length_a   1.000
_cell.length_b   1.000
_cell.length_c   1.000
_cell.angle_alpha   90.00
_cell.angle_beta   90.00
_cell.angle_gamma   90.00
#
_symmetry.space_group_name_H-M   'P 1'
#
loop_
_entity.id
_entity.type
_entity.pdbx_description
1 polymer ?
#
loop_
_entity_poly.entity_id
_entity_poly.type
_entity_poly.pdbx_seq_one_letter_code
_entity_poly.pdbx_strand_id
1 'polypeptide(L)'
;MFMDFVRIWEEGGGDPDVARNALIMLRPEQVAVGLNGLWNDPPQDYVWPHLIYAYAVENSRVYEVFRRVIAEYLHGEKLGSPSEEAQQWLQTTTDLFYKDTPPLSAWSLDSHIRPNMGAIRRNAYYRMFGIDLNHAPAPSEAYVKSQEHNDAFVQSFERLLQEVWTGYRNRANAVGTNPTDDSAIAFLCAKLRQMMEARRQGNNLAREEFFAVAMLSWFHLTVDFNSPIVIAANANSSSAHERLRLLGEKVGLPAHSKSEHFFELSRPASQLLLRIEAGEFDDAADAHLLYDESDPITYDVQDLITHWSLATGRDMKATSVAVPA
;
A
#
# COMPACT_ATOMS: atom_id res chain seq x y z
N MET A 1 2.56 7.04 -20.59
CA MET A 1 1.25 6.38 -20.44
C MET A 1 0.93 6.07 -18.97
N PHE A 2 1.51 5.04 -18.32
CA PHE A 2 1.34 4.82 -16.86
C PHE A 2 1.88 6.01 -16.03
N MET A 3 3.07 6.51 -16.40
CA MET A 3 3.68 7.70 -15.79
C MET A 3 2.84 8.98 -15.97
N ASP A 4 2.11 9.12 -17.09
CA ASP A 4 1.26 10.29 -17.33
C ASP A 4 -0.08 10.17 -16.59
N PHE A 5 -0.61 8.96 -16.44
CA PHE A 5 -1.85 8.71 -15.70
C PHE A 5 -1.68 8.95 -14.20
N VAL A 6 -0.58 8.46 -13.61
CA VAL A 6 -0.25 8.73 -12.19
C VAL A 6 -0.05 10.23 -11.97
N ARG A 7 0.64 10.91 -12.90
CA ARG A 7 0.81 12.37 -12.86
C ARG A 7 -0.53 13.12 -12.85
N ILE A 8 -1.45 12.78 -13.76
CA ILE A 8 -2.75 13.48 -13.85
C ILE A 8 -3.64 13.21 -12.63
N TRP A 9 -3.61 12.00 -12.07
CA TRP A 9 -4.36 11.67 -10.84
C TRP A 9 -3.90 12.50 -9.63
N GLU A 10 -2.58 12.69 -9.48
CA GLU A 10 -2.02 13.44 -8.36
C GLU A 10 -2.10 14.96 -8.55
N GLU A 11 -1.97 15.47 -9.79
CA GLU A 11 -2.25 16.88 -10.14
C GLU A 11 -3.70 17.29 -9.84
N GLY A 12 -4.64 16.34 -9.84
CA GLY A 12 -6.04 16.55 -9.47
C GLY A 12 -6.34 16.50 -7.98
N GLY A 13 -5.36 16.26 -7.10
CA GLY A 13 -5.58 16.16 -5.66
C GLY A 13 -6.53 15.03 -5.23
N GLY A 14 -6.64 13.97 -6.04
CA GLY A 14 -7.62 12.90 -5.82
C GLY A 14 -9.04 13.24 -6.27
N ASP A 15 -9.23 14.30 -7.06
CA ASP A 15 -10.52 14.63 -7.67
C ASP A 15 -10.96 13.51 -8.66
N PRO A 16 -12.10 12.83 -8.41
CA PRO A 16 -12.61 11.77 -9.27
C PRO A 16 -12.88 12.22 -10.72
N ASP A 17 -13.16 13.49 -10.95
CA ASP A 17 -13.40 14.03 -12.29
C ASP A 17 -12.08 14.23 -13.06
N VAL A 18 -10.98 14.52 -12.38
CA VAL A 18 -9.64 14.57 -12.99
C VAL A 18 -9.17 13.17 -13.37
N ALA A 19 -9.42 12.18 -12.52
CA ALA A 19 -9.19 10.77 -12.78
C ALA A 19 -9.94 10.24 -14.00
N ARG A 20 -11.23 10.60 -14.07
CA ARG A 20 -12.11 10.28 -15.18
C ARG A 20 -11.59 10.87 -16.48
N ASN A 21 -11.13 12.12 -16.46
CA ASN A 21 -10.55 12.78 -17.62
C ASN A 21 -9.17 12.21 -18.01
N ALA A 22 -8.35 11.81 -17.03
CA ALA A 22 -7.07 11.11 -17.26
C ALA A 22 -7.27 9.77 -17.95
N LEU A 23 -8.28 9.01 -17.52
CA LEU A 23 -8.66 7.73 -18.11
C LEU A 23 -9.16 7.91 -19.55
N ILE A 24 -9.92 8.98 -19.83
CA ILE A 24 -10.43 9.33 -21.17
C ILE A 24 -9.34 9.87 -22.11
N MET A 25 -8.28 10.50 -21.58
CA MET A 25 -7.16 11.06 -22.35
C MET A 25 -6.16 10.01 -22.86
N LEU A 26 -6.29 8.74 -22.48
CA LEU A 26 -5.44 7.63 -22.97
C LEU A 26 -5.74 7.21 -24.43
N ARG A 27 -6.20 8.14 -25.28
CA ARG A 27 -6.27 7.93 -26.74
C ARG A 27 -4.87 8.07 -27.36
N PRO A 28 -4.39 7.07 -28.12
CA PRO A 28 -3.06 7.12 -28.74
C PRO A 28 -2.83 8.34 -29.65
N GLU A 29 -3.91 8.89 -30.22
CA GLU A 29 -3.84 9.93 -31.25
C GLU A 29 -3.63 11.36 -30.71
N GLN A 30 -3.85 11.61 -29.40
CA GLN A 30 -3.73 12.95 -28.82
C GLN A 30 -2.41 13.21 -28.07
N VAL A 31 -1.56 12.19 -27.92
CA VAL A 31 -0.26 12.31 -27.21
C VAL A 31 0.79 13.12 -27.99
N ALA A 32 0.60 13.32 -29.31
CA ALA A 32 1.60 13.96 -30.17
C ALA A 32 1.64 15.49 -30.12
N VAL A 33 0.67 16.18 -29.50
CA VAL A 33 0.56 17.66 -29.59
C VAL A 33 1.03 18.38 -28.31
N GLY A 34 1.36 17.66 -27.23
CA GLY A 34 1.69 18.25 -25.92
C GLY A 34 3.17 18.28 -25.51
N LEU A 35 4.11 17.89 -26.38
CA LEU A 35 5.49 17.55 -25.96
C LEU A 35 6.47 18.72 -25.73
N ASN A 36 6.03 19.98 -25.83
CA ASN A 36 6.92 21.15 -25.70
C ASN A 36 6.88 21.87 -24.34
N GLY A 37 6.11 21.39 -23.36
CA GLY A 37 5.97 22.06 -22.03
C GLY A 37 6.20 21.18 -20.80
N LEU A 38 6.46 19.89 -20.96
CA LEU A 38 6.54 18.90 -19.86
C LEU A 38 7.98 18.60 -19.37
N TRP A 39 8.96 19.42 -19.78
CA TRP A 39 10.35 19.34 -19.28
C TRP A 39 10.68 20.45 -18.28
N ASN A 40 9.67 21.05 -17.66
CA ASN A 40 9.90 21.73 -16.39
C ASN A 40 10.09 20.62 -15.35
N ASP A 41 11.16 20.75 -14.55
CA ASP A 41 11.55 19.78 -13.53
C ASP A 41 10.33 19.20 -12.79
N PRO A 42 10.23 17.87 -12.58
CA PRO A 42 9.15 17.30 -11.79
C PRO A 42 9.13 17.99 -10.42
N PRO A 43 7.96 18.30 -9.83
CA PRO A 43 7.88 18.84 -8.49
C PRO A 43 8.71 17.96 -7.55
N GLN A 44 9.59 18.58 -6.76
CA GLN A 44 10.62 17.89 -5.96
C GLN A 44 10.09 16.97 -4.84
N ASP A 45 8.77 16.79 -4.71
CA ASP A 45 8.13 16.17 -3.53
C ASP A 45 7.38 14.85 -3.81
N TYR A 46 7.52 14.24 -5.01
CA TYR A 46 6.86 12.97 -5.30
C TYR A 46 7.65 11.76 -4.80
N VAL A 47 7.38 11.36 -3.56
CA VAL A 47 7.91 10.11 -2.97
C VAL A 47 6.92 8.97 -3.21
N TRP A 48 7.35 7.94 -3.95
CA TRP A 48 6.55 6.72 -4.16
C TRP A 48 6.15 6.09 -2.82
N PRO A 49 4.92 5.56 -2.67
CA PRO A 49 4.53 4.88 -1.45
C PRO A 49 5.49 3.75 -1.10
N HIS A 50 5.72 3.56 0.19
CA HIS A 50 6.56 2.50 0.72
C HIS A 50 5.92 1.12 0.50
N LEU A 51 6.73 0.04 0.44
CA LEU A 51 6.24 -1.34 0.24
C LEU A 51 5.13 -1.75 1.22
N ILE A 52 5.11 -1.18 2.42
CA ILE A 52 4.06 -1.44 3.43
C ILE A 52 2.67 -1.07 2.94
N TYR A 53 2.55 -0.06 2.06
CA TYR A 53 1.31 0.32 1.41
C TYR A 53 0.76 -0.85 0.58
N ALA A 54 1.61 -1.42 -0.28
CA ALA A 54 1.24 -2.54 -1.12
C ALA A 54 0.85 -3.76 -0.28
N TYR A 55 1.62 -4.05 0.78
CA TYR A 55 1.29 -5.12 1.73
C TYR A 55 -0.10 -4.92 2.37
N ALA A 56 -0.40 -3.71 2.87
CA ALA A 56 -1.67 -3.41 3.50
C ALA A 56 -2.83 -3.58 2.52
N VAL A 57 -2.73 -2.95 1.35
CA VAL A 57 -3.75 -3.02 0.29
C VAL A 57 -3.95 -4.47 -0.19
N GLU A 58 -2.89 -5.25 -0.37
CA GLU A 58 -3.00 -6.64 -0.85
C GLU A 58 -3.70 -7.54 0.19
N ASN A 59 -3.52 -7.30 1.50
CA ASN A 59 -4.24 -8.03 2.55
C ASN A 59 -5.78 -7.90 2.48
N SER A 60 -6.30 -6.88 1.81
CA SER A 60 -7.74 -6.74 1.54
C SER A 60 -8.28 -7.78 0.55
N ARG A 61 -7.39 -8.54 -0.13
CA ARG A 61 -7.65 -9.45 -1.26
C ARG A 61 -8.05 -8.77 -2.56
N VAL A 62 -7.72 -7.48 -2.70
CA VAL A 62 -8.07 -6.69 -3.89
C VAL A 62 -7.51 -7.31 -5.17
N TYR A 63 -6.29 -7.87 -5.10
CA TYR A 63 -5.65 -8.54 -6.25
C TYR A 63 -6.45 -9.76 -6.72
N GLU A 64 -6.79 -10.67 -5.81
CA GLU A 64 -7.50 -11.91 -6.15
C GLU A 64 -8.93 -11.63 -6.60
N VAL A 65 -9.61 -10.65 -6.00
CA VAL A 65 -10.94 -10.22 -6.42
C VAL A 65 -10.88 -9.70 -7.86
N PHE A 66 -9.96 -8.78 -8.18
CA PHE A 66 -9.86 -8.25 -9.55
C PHE A 66 -9.42 -9.30 -10.56
N ARG A 67 -8.53 -10.21 -10.19
CA ARG A 67 -8.18 -11.36 -11.04
C ARG A 67 -9.42 -12.18 -11.40
N ARG A 68 -10.32 -12.39 -10.44
CA ARG A 68 -11.58 -13.10 -10.67
C ARG A 68 -12.60 -12.27 -11.46
N VAL A 69 -12.69 -10.96 -11.22
CA VAL A 69 -13.52 -10.03 -12.03
C VAL A 69 -13.12 -10.09 -13.49
N ILE A 70 -11.82 -9.99 -13.79
CA ILE A 70 -11.30 -10.08 -15.16
C ILE A 70 -11.65 -11.44 -15.77
N ALA A 71 -11.43 -12.53 -15.04
CA ALA A 71 -11.78 -13.88 -15.51
C ALA A 71 -13.28 -14.05 -15.79
N GLU A 72 -14.15 -13.50 -14.94
CA GLU A 72 -15.61 -13.57 -15.13
C GLU A 72 -16.09 -12.67 -16.28
N TYR A 73 -15.42 -11.57 -16.62
CA TYR A 73 -15.73 -10.79 -17.84
C TYR A 73 -15.20 -11.44 -19.12
N LEU A 74 -14.08 -12.17 -19.07
CA LEU A 74 -13.48 -12.83 -20.24
C LEU A 74 -14.13 -14.18 -20.57
N HIS A 75 -14.55 -14.93 -19.55
CA HIS A 75 -15.02 -16.31 -19.71
C HIS A 75 -16.37 -16.59 -19.06
N GLY A 76 -16.80 -15.71 -18.15
CA GLY A 76 -18.07 -15.85 -17.45
C GLY A 76 -19.17 -15.04 -18.10
N GLU A 77 -20.40 -15.30 -17.65
CA GLU A 77 -21.59 -14.53 -18.02
C GLU A 77 -22.19 -13.80 -16.80
N LYS A 78 -21.61 -13.99 -15.60
CA LYS A 78 -22.18 -13.51 -14.33
C LYS A 78 -22.25 -11.99 -14.20
N LEU A 79 -21.27 -11.30 -14.78
CA LEU A 79 -21.13 -9.83 -14.68
C LEU A 79 -21.79 -9.09 -15.85
N GLY A 80 -22.43 -9.81 -16.77
CA GLY A 80 -23.01 -9.24 -17.98
C GLY A 80 -21.96 -8.67 -18.94
N SER A 81 -22.40 -7.81 -19.86
CA SER A 81 -21.51 -7.20 -20.85
C SER A 81 -20.94 -5.88 -20.34
N PRO A 82 -19.60 -5.69 -20.39
CA PRO A 82 -18.96 -4.45 -19.93
C PRO A 82 -19.25 -3.28 -20.89
N SER A 83 -19.33 -2.05 -20.34
CA SER A 83 -19.34 -0.82 -21.14
C SER A 83 -17.99 -0.60 -21.85
N GLU A 84 -17.92 0.36 -22.77
CA GLU A 84 -16.67 0.68 -23.48
C GLU A 84 -15.54 1.07 -22.52
N GLU A 85 -15.83 1.91 -21.52
CA GLU A 85 -14.85 2.35 -20.53
C GLU A 85 -14.41 1.19 -19.63
N ALA A 86 -15.33 0.28 -19.28
CA ALA A 86 -14.99 -0.92 -18.53
C ALA A 86 -14.12 -1.89 -19.36
N GLN A 87 -14.37 -2.02 -20.67
CA GLN A 87 -13.52 -2.80 -21.58
C GLN A 87 -12.10 -2.22 -21.67
N GLN A 88 -11.98 -0.89 -21.77
CA GLN A 88 -10.68 -0.21 -21.77
C GLN A 88 -9.92 -0.46 -20.47
N TRP A 89 -10.59 -0.37 -19.32
CA TRP A 89 -9.98 -0.69 -18.03
C TRP A 89 -9.55 -2.16 -17.95
N LEU A 90 -10.38 -3.09 -18.42
CA LEU A 90 -10.07 -4.53 -18.44
C LEU A 90 -8.84 -4.83 -19.29
N GLN A 91 -8.77 -4.27 -20.50
CA GLN A 91 -7.64 -4.45 -21.40
C GLN A 91 -6.35 -3.87 -20.81
N THR A 92 -6.41 -2.62 -20.34
CA THR A 92 -5.26 -1.93 -19.75
C THR A 92 -4.73 -2.69 -18.53
N THR A 93 -5.60 -3.07 -17.61
CA THR A 93 -5.21 -3.80 -16.39
C THR A 93 -4.63 -5.17 -16.72
N THR A 94 -5.20 -5.86 -17.72
CA THR A 94 -4.69 -7.17 -18.15
C THR A 94 -3.30 -7.03 -18.76
N ASP A 95 -3.10 -6.07 -19.68
CA ASP A 95 -1.83 -5.84 -20.34
C ASP A 95 -0.73 -5.37 -19.35
N LEU A 96 -1.08 -4.62 -18.31
CA LEU A 96 -0.13 -4.14 -17.31
C LEU A 96 0.30 -5.20 -16.29
N PHE A 97 -0.63 -6.02 -15.79
CA PHE A 97 -0.39 -6.82 -14.57
C PHE A 97 -0.66 -8.31 -14.67
N TYR A 98 -1.40 -8.76 -15.68
CA TYR A 98 -1.81 -10.17 -15.82
C TYR A 98 -1.26 -10.87 -17.07
N LYS A 99 -0.68 -10.11 -17.99
CA LYS A 99 -0.07 -10.62 -19.21
C LYS A 99 1.40 -10.96 -18.97
N ASP A 100 1.86 -12.05 -19.57
CA ASP A 100 3.27 -12.39 -19.60
C ASP A 100 4.04 -11.26 -20.29
N THR A 101 5.02 -10.70 -19.58
CA THR A 101 5.78 -9.55 -20.10
C THR A 101 6.64 -10.00 -21.29
N PRO A 102 6.74 -9.21 -22.38
CA PRO A 102 7.65 -9.53 -23.48
C PRO A 102 9.08 -9.78 -22.96
N PRO A 103 9.81 -10.80 -23.47
CA PRO A 103 11.10 -11.21 -22.92
C PRO A 103 12.21 -10.14 -22.88
N LEU A 104 12.04 -9.06 -23.64
CA LEU A 104 13.01 -7.96 -23.77
C LEU A 104 12.66 -6.73 -22.90
N SER A 105 11.62 -6.81 -22.06
CA SER A 105 11.31 -5.71 -21.14
C SER A 105 12.28 -5.68 -19.97
N ALA A 106 12.96 -4.55 -19.78
CA ALA A 106 13.80 -4.30 -18.60
C ALA A 106 13.02 -4.36 -17.28
N TRP A 107 11.69 -4.38 -17.34
CA TRP A 107 10.78 -4.41 -16.19
C TRP A 107 10.18 -5.79 -15.92
N SER A 108 10.40 -6.79 -16.78
CA SER A 108 9.93 -8.17 -16.55
C SER A 108 10.52 -8.72 -15.25
N LEU A 109 9.64 -9.07 -14.30
CA LEU A 109 9.99 -9.67 -13.02
C LEU A 109 9.78 -11.18 -13.03
N ASP A 110 8.89 -11.67 -13.88
CA ASP A 110 8.58 -13.07 -14.11
C ASP A 110 9.42 -13.63 -15.27
N SER A 111 9.74 -14.93 -15.22
CA SER A 111 10.35 -15.64 -16.34
C SER A 111 10.19 -17.14 -16.12
N HIS A 112 10.61 -17.97 -17.06
CA HIS A 112 10.64 -19.42 -16.84
C HIS A 112 11.54 -19.88 -15.66
N ILE A 113 12.46 -19.03 -15.19
CA ILE A 113 13.35 -19.29 -14.04
C ILE A 113 12.84 -18.59 -12.77
N ARG A 114 12.17 -17.44 -12.92
CA ARG A 114 11.67 -16.64 -11.81
C ARG A 114 10.25 -17.09 -11.45
N PRO A 115 9.87 -17.06 -10.16
CA PRO A 115 8.52 -17.41 -9.77
C PRO A 115 7.51 -16.38 -10.32
N ASN A 116 6.22 -16.70 -10.24
CA ASN A 116 5.18 -15.81 -10.73
C ASN A 116 5.12 -14.48 -9.93
N MET A 117 4.42 -13.48 -10.46
CA MET A 117 4.33 -12.16 -9.84
C MET A 117 3.80 -12.19 -8.39
N GLY A 118 2.82 -13.06 -8.08
CA GLY A 118 2.29 -13.18 -6.71
C GLY A 118 3.33 -13.72 -5.72
N ALA A 119 4.10 -14.73 -6.10
CA ALA A 119 5.21 -15.24 -5.31
C ALA A 119 6.32 -14.20 -5.12
N ILE A 120 6.63 -13.40 -6.15
CA ILE A 120 7.62 -12.31 -6.07
C ILE A 120 7.20 -11.26 -5.03
N ARG A 121 5.94 -10.79 -5.06
CA ARG A 121 5.45 -9.79 -4.09
C ARG A 121 5.46 -10.32 -2.67
N ARG A 122 4.94 -11.54 -2.44
CA ARG A 122 4.95 -12.17 -1.12
C ARG A 122 6.37 -12.34 -0.58
N ASN A 123 7.31 -12.73 -1.44
CA ASN A 123 8.72 -12.82 -1.08
C ASN A 123 9.29 -11.43 -0.71
N ALA A 124 8.95 -10.37 -1.44
CA ALA A 124 9.36 -9.00 -1.11
C ALA A 124 8.86 -8.57 0.28
N TYR A 125 7.57 -8.81 0.60
CA TYR A 125 7.03 -8.54 1.95
C TYR A 125 7.76 -9.34 3.03
N TYR A 126 8.00 -10.62 2.76
CA TYR A 126 8.70 -11.48 3.71
C TYR A 126 10.14 -11.02 3.94
N ARG A 127 10.87 -10.63 2.89
CA ARG A 127 12.24 -10.13 3.01
C ARG A 127 12.29 -8.79 3.76
N MET A 128 11.39 -7.87 3.44
CA MET A 128 11.39 -6.52 4.01
C MET A 128 10.90 -6.49 5.46
N PHE A 129 9.85 -7.24 5.80
CA PHE A 129 9.16 -7.12 7.09
C PHE A 129 9.06 -8.42 7.89
N GLY A 130 9.47 -9.55 7.31
CA GLY A 130 9.33 -10.86 7.96
C GLY A 130 7.90 -11.39 8.03
N ILE A 131 6.96 -10.81 7.28
CA ILE A 131 5.52 -11.15 7.32
C ILE A 131 5.02 -11.72 5.99
N ASP A 132 3.98 -12.53 6.07
CA ASP A 132 3.22 -13.02 4.92
C ASP A 132 1.83 -12.39 4.91
N LEU A 133 1.11 -12.51 3.79
CA LEU A 133 -0.28 -12.05 3.70
C LEU A 133 -1.19 -12.94 4.57
N ASN A 134 -2.24 -12.34 5.13
CA ASN A 134 -3.18 -13.02 6.03
C ASN A 134 -4.05 -14.08 5.35
N HIS A 135 -4.03 -14.16 4.01
CA HIS A 135 -4.71 -15.18 3.24
C HIS A 135 -3.70 -16.14 2.58
N ALA A 136 -4.12 -17.40 2.49
CA ALA A 136 -3.32 -18.45 1.88
C ALA A 136 -2.94 -18.10 0.42
N PRO A 137 -1.69 -18.37 0.00
CA PRO A 137 -1.31 -18.20 -1.40
C PRO A 137 -2.09 -19.16 -2.28
N ALA A 138 -2.40 -18.75 -3.52
CA ALA A 138 -2.77 -19.72 -4.53
C ALA A 138 -1.61 -20.71 -4.73
N PRO A 139 -1.84 -21.97 -5.16
CA PRO A 139 -0.77 -22.94 -5.38
C PRO A 139 0.35 -22.42 -6.30
N SER A 140 0.00 -21.61 -7.30
CA SER A 140 0.95 -20.96 -8.22
C SER A 140 1.82 -19.88 -7.56
N GLU A 141 1.39 -19.33 -6.41
CA GLU A 141 2.03 -18.23 -5.69
C GLU A 141 2.86 -18.69 -4.49
N ALA A 142 3.04 -20.02 -4.35
CA ALA A 142 3.98 -20.56 -3.38
C ALA A 142 5.40 -20.07 -3.71
N TYR A 143 6.11 -19.60 -2.69
CA TYR A 143 7.47 -19.07 -2.83
C TYR A 143 8.40 -19.68 -1.79
N VAL A 144 9.69 -19.71 -2.11
CA VAL A 144 10.72 -20.11 -1.15
C VAL A 144 11.02 -18.92 -0.26
N LYS A 145 10.79 -19.08 1.05
CA LYS A 145 11.09 -18.06 2.06
C LYS A 145 12.60 -17.79 2.09
N SER A 146 12.96 -16.51 2.08
CA SER A 146 14.36 -16.09 2.19
C SER A 146 14.93 -16.48 3.56
N GLN A 147 16.17 -16.98 3.59
CA GLN A 147 16.86 -17.21 4.86
C GLN A 147 17.13 -15.88 5.58
N GLU A 148 17.45 -14.85 4.79
CA GLU A 148 17.75 -13.49 5.26
C GLU A 148 16.51 -12.60 5.14
N HIS A 149 15.89 -12.25 6.27
CA HIS A 149 14.70 -11.40 6.37
C HIS A 149 14.66 -10.64 7.70
N ASN A 150 13.84 -9.59 7.79
CA ASN A 150 13.69 -8.80 9.02
C ASN A 150 12.65 -9.41 9.96
N ASP A 151 13.03 -10.43 10.72
CA ASP A 151 12.17 -11.15 11.68
C ASP A 151 11.68 -10.26 12.85
N ALA A 152 12.51 -9.32 13.31
CA ALA A 152 12.21 -8.44 14.43
C ALA A 152 11.51 -7.12 14.03
N PHE A 153 11.14 -6.95 12.75
CA PHE A 153 10.51 -5.71 12.26
C PHE A 153 9.18 -5.45 12.97
N VAL A 154 8.25 -6.42 12.93
CA VAL A 154 6.90 -6.27 13.51
C VAL A 154 6.97 -5.95 15.00
N GLN A 155 7.83 -6.64 15.75
CA GLN A 155 8.00 -6.39 17.18
C GLN A 155 8.51 -4.97 17.45
N SER A 156 9.48 -4.50 16.67
CA SER A 156 10.05 -3.16 16.83
C SER A 156 9.05 -2.07 16.42
N PHE A 157 8.27 -2.33 15.36
CA PHE A 157 7.22 -1.44 14.87
C PHE A 157 6.07 -1.32 15.87
N GLU A 158 5.55 -2.43 16.38
CA GLU A 158 4.50 -2.41 17.42
C GLU A 158 4.98 -1.73 18.70
N ARG A 159 6.25 -1.95 19.10
CA ARG A 159 6.81 -1.25 20.25
C ARG A 159 6.88 0.26 20.01
N LEU A 160 7.29 0.70 18.81
CA LEU A 160 7.29 2.12 18.45
C LEU A 160 5.90 2.72 18.59
N LEU A 161 4.88 2.07 18.01
CA LEU A 161 3.49 2.54 18.08
C LEU A 161 2.99 2.68 19.52
N GLN A 162 3.37 1.76 20.42
CA GLN A 162 3.03 1.82 21.84
C GLN A 162 3.71 2.98 22.58
N GLU A 163 4.99 3.22 22.30
CA GLU A 163 5.74 4.35 22.89
C GLU A 163 5.18 5.69 22.42
N VAL A 164 4.92 5.82 21.11
CA VAL A 164 4.32 7.03 20.55
C VAL A 164 2.93 7.29 21.12
N TRP A 165 2.11 6.24 21.30
CA TRP A 165 0.81 6.38 21.99
C TRP A 165 0.96 6.86 23.44
N THR A 166 2.00 6.37 24.14
CA THR A 166 2.33 6.82 25.49
C THR A 166 2.74 8.29 25.49
N GLY A 167 3.54 8.72 24.51
CA GLY A 167 3.87 10.12 24.23
C GLY A 167 2.62 10.98 24.05
N TYR A 168 1.75 10.57 23.12
CA TYR A 168 0.51 11.27 22.80
C TYR A 168 -0.39 11.46 24.03
N ARG A 169 -0.58 10.40 24.82
CA ARG A 169 -1.40 10.45 26.04
C ARG A 169 -0.85 11.42 27.09
N ASN A 170 0.47 11.58 27.16
CA ASN A 170 1.15 12.38 28.17
C ASN A 170 1.64 13.75 27.68
N ARG A 171 1.43 14.12 26.42
CA ARG A 171 1.93 15.38 25.85
C ARG A 171 1.47 16.64 26.60
N ALA A 172 0.24 16.63 27.12
CA ALA A 172 -0.33 17.74 27.90
C ALA A 172 -0.19 17.51 29.42
N ASN A 173 0.59 16.50 29.84
CA ASN A 173 0.77 16.19 31.24
C ASN A 173 1.64 17.25 31.92
N ALA A 174 1.00 18.14 32.68
CA ALA A 174 1.67 19.18 33.46
C ALA A 174 1.94 18.77 34.92
N VAL A 175 1.37 17.64 35.39
CA VAL A 175 1.41 17.24 36.80
C VAL A 175 1.57 15.72 36.95
N GLY A 176 2.66 15.29 37.57
CA GLY A 176 2.97 13.89 37.82
C GLY A 176 4.15 13.39 36.98
N THR A 177 4.46 12.10 37.11
CA THR A 177 5.53 11.46 36.34
C THR A 177 5.10 11.31 34.88
N ASN A 178 5.90 11.83 33.95
CA ASN A 178 5.72 11.60 32.52
C ASN A 178 6.54 10.35 32.10
N PRO A 179 5.89 9.24 31.70
CA PRO A 179 6.60 8.02 31.27
C PRO A 179 7.09 8.07 29.82
N THR A 180 6.88 9.17 29.07
CA THR A 180 7.37 9.31 27.70
C THR A 180 8.90 9.24 27.64
N ASP A 181 9.42 8.42 26.74
CA ASP A 181 10.86 8.25 26.51
C ASP A 181 11.20 8.49 25.03
N ASP A 182 11.58 9.73 24.72
CA ASP A 182 11.92 10.16 23.35
C ASP A 182 13.20 9.49 22.84
N SER A 183 14.10 9.09 23.74
CA SER A 183 15.31 8.35 23.38
C SER A 183 14.97 6.92 22.95
N ALA A 184 14.00 6.28 23.62
CA ALA A 184 13.51 4.97 23.19
C ALA A 184 12.78 5.04 21.84
N ILE A 185 11.97 6.08 21.61
CA ILE A 185 11.30 6.32 20.32
C ILE A 185 12.33 6.50 19.20
N ALA A 186 13.30 7.39 19.39
CA ALA A 186 14.36 7.63 18.40
C ALA A 186 15.19 6.37 18.10
N PHE A 187 15.53 5.60 19.13
CA PHE A 187 16.23 4.32 18.97
C PHE A 187 15.41 3.32 18.13
N LEU A 188 14.09 3.23 18.34
CA LEU A 188 13.23 2.34 17.57
C LEU A 188 13.11 2.78 16.11
N CYS A 189 13.00 4.09 15.84
CA CYS A 189 13.02 4.65 14.49
C CYS A 189 14.33 4.31 13.75
N ALA A 190 15.47 4.60 14.37
CA ALA A 190 16.79 4.30 13.78
C ALA A 190 16.97 2.79 13.53
N LYS A 191 16.50 1.94 14.45
CA LYS A 191 16.52 0.47 14.29
C LYS A 191 15.67 0.01 13.11
N LEU A 192 14.46 0.55 12.94
CA LEU A 192 13.58 0.23 11.81
C LEU A 192 14.20 0.67 10.48
N ARG A 193 14.77 1.89 10.43
CA ARG A 193 15.51 2.38 9.25
C ARG A 193 16.63 1.43 8.86
N GLN A 194 17.49 1.06 9.80
CA GLN A 194 18.60 0.13 9.55
C GLN A 194 18.13 -1.23 9.04
N MET A 195 17.02 -1.77 9.57
CA MET A 195 16.42 -3.01 9.08
C MET A 195 16.00 -2.91 7.62
N MET A 196 15.31 -1.83 7.24
CA MET A 196 14.80 -1.64 5.87
C MET A 196 15.94 -1.36 4.88
N GLU A 197 16.89 -0.49 5.24
CA GLU A 197 18.09 -0.20 4.45
C GLU A 197 18.92 -1.45 4.18
N ALA A 198 19.10 -2.33 5.17
CA ALA A 198 19.82 -3.58 5.02
C ALA A 198 19.23 -4.47 3.92
N ARG A 199 17.91 -4.36 3.63
CA ARG A 199 17.24 -5.13 2.58
C ARG A 199 17.35 -4.48 1.21
N ARG A 200 17.59 -3.18 1.13
CA ARG A 200 17.77 -2.44 -0.14
C ARG A 200 19.21 -2.31 -0.61
N GLN A 201 20.18 -2.80 0.16
CA GLN A 201 21.59 -2.77 -0.23
C GLN A 201 21.80 -3.36 -1.63
N GLY A 202 22.53 -2.62 -2.49
CA GLY A 202 22.80 -3.03 -3.86
C GLY A 202 21.57 -3.00 -4.79
N ASN A 203 20.58 -2.14 -4.52
CA ASN A 203 19.30 -2.07 -5.25
C ASN A 203 18.51 -3.39 -5.22
N ASN A 204 18.77 -4.21 -4.21
CA ASN A 204 17.98 -5.39 -3.94
C ASN A 204 16.55 -4.97 -3.57
N LEU A 205 15.54 -5.68 -4.07
CA LEU A 205 14.10 -5.40 -3.91
C LEU A 205 13.55 -4.16 -4.64
N ALA A 206 14.36 -3.23 -5.13
CA ALA A 206 13.86 -1.97 -5.71
C ALA A 206 12.84 -2.17 -6.84
N ARG A 207 13.03 -3.18 -7.71
CA ARG A 207 12.12 -3.46 -8.82
C ARG A 207 10.83 -4.13 -8.33
N GLU A 208 10.96 -5.08 -7.41
CA GLU A 208 9.83 -5.76 -6.78
C GLU A 208 8.96 -4.79 -5.99
N GLU A 209 9.58 -3.85 -5.27
CA GLU A 209 8.90 -2.80 -4.52
C GLU A 209 8.11 -1.87 -5.44
N PHE A 210 8.78 -1.32 -6.46
CA PHE A 210 8.12 -0.44 -7.43
C PHE A 210 6.92 -1.12 -8.08
N PHE A 211 7.08 -2.37 -8.54
CA PHE A 211 5.99 -3.08 -9.19
C PHE A 211 4.83 -3.39 -8.25
N ALA A 212 5.11 -3.84 -7.02
CA ALA A 212 4.07 -4.11 -6.03
C ALA A 212 3.28 -2.84 -5.72
N VAL A 213 3.97 -1.72 -5.43
CA VAL A 213 3.33 -0.45 -5.12
C VAL A 213 2.52 0.06 -6.31
N ALA A 214 3.08 0.10 -7.51
CA ALA A 214 2.38 0.52 -8.71
C ALA A 214 1.10 -0.28 -8.96
N MET A 215 1.18 -1.61 -8.84
CA MET A 215 0.06 -2.51 -9.06
C MET A 215 -1.04 -2.33 -8.00
N LEU A 216 -0.68 -2.29 -6.72
CA LEU A 216 -1.66 -2.18 -5.65
C LEU A 216 -2.26 -0.76 -5.58
N SER A 217 -1.51 0.28 -5.93
CA SER A 217 -2.05 1.63 -6.10
C SER A 217 -3.09 1.69 -7.21
N TRP A 218 -2.85 1.03 -8.35
CA TRP A 218 -3.85 0.95 -9.44
C TRP A 218 -5.15 0.28 -8.99
N PHE A 219 -5.05 -0.82 -8.23
CA PHE A 219 -6.23 -1.52 -7.73
C PHE A 219 -6.95 -0.75 -6.63
N HIS A 220 -6.22 -0.13 -5.71
CA HIS A 220 -6.81 0.72 -4.67
C HIS A 220 -7.55 1.89 -5.33
N LEU A 221 -6.92 2.58 -6.27
CA LEU A 221 -7.54 3.65 -7.06
C LEU A 221 -8.83 3.20 -7.75
N THR A 222 -8.83 2.00 -8.33
CA THR A 222 -10.01 1.45 -9.01
C THR A 222 -11.20 1.31 -8.05
N VAL A 223 -10.96 1.01 -6.77
CA VAL A 223 -12.01 0.95 -5.75
C VAL A 223 -12.14 2.24 -4.95
N ASP A 224 -11.33 3.28 -5.17
CA ASP A 224 -11.40 4.53 -4.39
C ASP A 224 -12.58 5.42 -4.80
N PHE A 225 -13.11 5.19 -6.00
CA PHE A 225 -14.33 5.81 -6.51
C PHE A 225 -15.19 4.80 -7.27
N ASN A 226 -16.36 5.24 -7.75
CA ASN A 226 -17.20 4.44 -8.65
C ASN A 226 -16.57 4.42 -10.06
N SER A 227 -15.49 3.64 -10.19
CA SER A 227 -14.78 3.47 -11.45
C SER A 227 -15.64 2.72 -12.48
N PRO A 228 -15.29 2.77 -13.78
CA PRO A 228 -16.06 2.09 -14.82
C PRO A 228 -16.31 0.61 -14.55
N ILE A 229 -15.32 -0.11 -14.00
CA ILE A 229 -15.47 -1.52 -13.67
C ILE A 229 -16.39 -1.76 -12.47
N VAL A 230 -16.36 -0.87 -11.46
CA VAL A 230 -17.28 -0.91 -10.31
C VAL A 230 -18.72 -0.66 -10.77
N ILE A 231 -18.91 0.34 -11.64
CA ILE A 231 -20.22 0.66 -12.21
C ILE A 231 -20.72 -0.52 -13.06
N ALA A 232 -19.89 -1.06 -13.95
CA ALA A 232 -20.24 -2.16 -14.83
C ALA A 232 -20.62 -3.44 -14.07
N ALA A 233 -19.94 -3.72 -12.95
CA ALA A 233 -20.26 -4.86 -12.09
C ALA A 233 -21.46 -4.59 -11.14
N ASN A 234 -22.05 -3.39 -11.21
CA ASN A 234 -23.10 -2.91 -10.31
C ASN A 234 -22.71 -3.04 -8.82
N ALA A 235 -21.50 -2.56 -8.50
CA ALA A 235 -20.88 -2.64 -7.18
C ALA A 235 -20.65 -1.24 -6.56
N ASN A 236 -21.45 -0.24 -6.95
CA ASN A 236 -21.33 1.14 -6.48
C ASN A 236 -21.55 1.26 -4.97
N SER A 237 -20.72 2.05 -4.31
CA SER A 237 -20.87 2.37 -2.89
C SER A 237 -20.13 3.65 -2.53
N SER A 238 -20.26 4.11 -1.28
CA SER A 238 -19.60 5.30 -0.73
C SER A 238 -18.14 5.06 -0.34
N SER A 239 -17.76 3.85 0.06
CA SER A 239 -16.40 3.53 0.54
C SER A 239 -15.68 2.49 -0.32
N ALA A 240 -14.35 2.51 -0.30
CA ALA A 240 -13.52 1.61 -1.10
C ALA A 240 -13.66 0.15 -0.67
N HIS A 241 -13.70 -0.09 0.64
CA HIS A 241 -13.89 -1.42 1.20
C HIS A 241 -15.23 -2.04 0.79
N GLU A 242 -16.29 -1.23 0.71
CA GLU A 242 -17.63 -1.71 0.39
C GLU A 242 -17.77 -2.00 -1.11
N ARG A 243 -17.16 -1.17 -1.96
CA ARG A 243 -17.03 -1.47 -3.40
C ARG A 243 -16.28 -2.78 -3.62
N LEU A 244 -15.18 -3.00 -2.91
CA LEU A 244 -14.43 -4.26 -2.97
C LEU A 244 -15.26 -5.46 -2.46
N ARG A 245 -16.00 -5.30 -1.36
CA ARG A 245 -16.88 -6.34 -0.80
C ARG A 245 -17.94 -6.75 -1.82
N LEU A 246 -18.64 -5.78 -2.42
CA LEU A 246 -19.66 -6.02 -3.43
C LEU A 246 -19.09 -6.71 -4.68
N LEU A 247 -17.93 -6.26 -5.17
CA LEU A 247 -17.23 -6.95 -6.26
C LEU A 247 -16.90 -8.40 -5.92
N GLY A 248 -16.37 -8.64 -4.72
CA GLY A 248 -16.05 -9.97 -4.20
C GLY A 248 -17.26 -10.90 -4.16
N GLU A 249 -18.41 -10.40 -3.72
CA GLU A 249 -19.67 -11.16 -3.70
C GLU A 249 -20.13 -11.56 -5.10
N LYS A 250 -20.01 -10.65 -6.09
CA LYS A 250 -20.40 -10.94 -7.48
C LYS A 250 -19.57 -12.05 -8.10
N VAL A 251 -18.28 -12.13 -7.75
CA VAL A 251 -17.35 -13.10 -8.31
C VAL A 251 -17.18 -14.37 -7.46
N GLY A 252 -17.87 -14.45 -6.32
CA GLY A 252 -17.82 -15.59 -5.40
C GLY A 252 -16.53 -15.69 -4.60
N LEU A 253 -15.79 -14.59 -4.45
CA LEU A 253 -14.57 -14.50 -3.66
C LEU A 253 -14.67 -13.31 -2.68
N PRO A 254 -15.03 -13.54 -1.40
CA PRO A 254 -15.22 -12.44 -0.48
C PRO A 254 -13.89 -11.71 -0.21
N ALA A 255 -13.97 -10.38 -0.13
CA ALA A 255 -12.90 -9.54 0.38
C ALA A 255 -12.55 -9.92 1.83
N HIS A 256 -11.40 -9.47 2.32
CA HIS A 256 -11.07 -9.66 3.74
C HIS A 256 -12.06 -8.90 4.64
N SER A 257 -12.48 -9.49 5.76
CA SER A 257 -13.46 -8.87 6.68
C SER A 257 -12.98 -7.55 7.31
N LYS A 258 -11.66 -7.35 7.31
CA LYS A 258 -10.97 -6.15 7.80
C LYS A 258 -10.43 -5.26 6.68
N SER A 259 -10.96 -5.37 5.45
CA SER A 259 -10.48 -4.62 4.28
C SER A 259 -10.50 -3.10 4.51
N GLU A 260 -11.51 -2.58 5.22
CA GLU A 260 -11.58 -1.18 5.64
C GLU A 260 -10.30 -0.73 6.33
N HIS A 261 -9.92 -1.40 7.42
CA HIS A 261 -8.73 -1.02 8.18
C HIS A 261 -7.44 -1.17 7.38
N PHE A 262 -7.38 -2.10 6.44
CA PHE A 262 -6.23 -2.24 5.54
C PHE A 262 -6.10 -1.07 4.56
N PHE A 263 -7.21 -0.55 4.03
CA PHE A 263 -7.18 0.65 3.20
C PHE A 263 -6.80 1.88 4.03
N GLU A 264 -7.44 2.08 5.18
CA GLU A 264 -7.19 3.25 6.03
C GLU A 264 -5.76 3.28 6.59
N LEU A 265 -5.16 2.14 6.95
CA LEU A 265 -3.79 2.11 7.47
C LEU A 265 -2.71 2.24 6.37
N SER A 266 -3.05 1.99 5.10
CA SER A 266 -2.06 1.86 4.02
C SER A 266 -1.23 3.13 3.81
N ARG A 267 -1.89 4.29 3.75
CA ARG A 267 -1.23 5.59 3.54
C ARG A 267 -0.48 6.07 4.79
N PRO A 268 -1.08 6.08 5.99
CA PRO A 268 -0.36 6.45 7.21
C PRO A 268 0.87 5.59 7.50
N ALA A 269 0.77 4.27 7.30
CA ALA A 269 1.92 3.37 7.45
C ALA A 269 3.04 3.71 6.46
N SER A 270 2.68 4.03 5.21
CA SER A 270 3.64 4.43 4.19
C SER A 270 4.35 5.73 4.56
N GLN A 271 3.62 6.76 4.96
CA GLN A 271 4.18 8.06 5.29
C GLN A 271 5.13 7.97 6.49
N LEU A 272 4.72 7.25 7.55
CA LEU A 272 5.59 7.03 8.70
C LEU A 272 6.90 6.32 8.31
N LEU A 273 6.83 5.23 7.54
CA LEU A 273 8.03 4.50 7.18
C LEU A 273 8.95 5.30 6.24
N LEU A 274 8.41 6.09 5.31
CA LEU A 274 9.23 6.97 4.46
C LEU A 274 10.00 8.02 5.28
N ARG A 275 9.34 8.64 6.26
CA ARG A 275 9.99 9.64 7.13
C ARG A 275 10.99 9.02 8.10
N ILE A 276 10.71 7.82 8.61
CA ILE A 276 11.69 7.03 9.36
C ILE A 276 12.91 6.71 8.49
N GLU A 277 12.71 6.33 7.23
CA GLU A 277 13.81 6.04 6.30
C GLU A 277 14.62 7.28 5.91
N ALA A 278 13.98 8.45 5.85
CA ALA A 278 14.67 9.73 5.69
C ALA A 278 15.52 10.10 6.92
N GLY A 279 15.37 9.39 8.05
CA GLY A 279 16.11 9.62 9.29
C GLY A 279 15.58 10.80 10.10
N GLU A 280 14.34 11.24 9.86
CA GLU A 280 13.77 12.43 10.49
C GLU A 280 13.55 12.30 12.01
N PHE A 281 13.51 11.06 12.53
CA PHE A 281 13.23 10.77 13.93
C PHE A 281 14.37 10.01 14.61
N ASP A 282 15.58 10.07 14.06
CA ASP A 282 16.75 9.37 14.61
C ASP A 282 17.33 10.07 15.86
N ASP A 283 16.99 11.35 16.08
CA ASP A 283 17.36 12.12 17.26
C ASP A 283 16.18 12.20 18.25
N ALA A 284 16.47 12.07 19.55
CA ALA A 284 15.49 12.27 20.61
C ALA A 284 14.89 13.68 20.59
N ALA A 285 15.63 14.67 20.08
CA ALA A 285 15.12 16.02 19.90
C ALA A 285 13.94 16.10 18.92
N ASP A 286 13.87 15.21 17.92
CA ASP A 286 12.85 15.22 16.86
C ASP A 286 11.79 14.12 17.04
N ALA A 287 12.04 13.14 17.91
CA ALA A 287 11.09 12.06 18.20
C ALA A 287 9.71 12.54 18.69
N HIS A 288 9.65 13.69 19.37
CA HIS A 288 8.40 14.28 19.86
C HIS A 288 7.41 14.63 18.74
N LEU A 289 7.90 14.88 17.52
CA LEU A 289 7.08 15.20 16.35
C LEU A 289 6.10 14.08 15.98
N LEU A 290 6.35 12.84 16.43
CA LEU A 290 5.46 11.70 16.20
C LEU A 290 4.17 11.73 17.04
N TYR A 291 4.14 12.54 18.10
CA TYR A 291 2.97 12.61 19.00
C TYR A 291 2.54 14.04 19.36
N ASP A 292 3.32 15.07 19.00
CA ASP A 292 2.97 16.46 19.19
C ASP A 292 2.21 17.03 17.97
N GLU A 293 1.25 17.91 18.19
CA GLU A 293 0.41 18.51 17.14
C GLU A 293 1.14 19.55 16.29
N SER A 294 2.43 19.78 16.56
CA SER A 294 3.29 20.63 15.75
C SER A 294 3.53 20.07 14.35
N ASP A 295 3.44 18.75 14.16
CA ASP A 295 3.66 18.09 12.88
C ASP A 295 2.41 17.28 12.43
N PRO A 296 1.97 17.39 11.16
CA PRO A 296 0.85 16.62 10.63
C PRO A 296 0.98 15.10 10.76
N ILE A 297 2.18 14.54 10.84
CA ILE A 297 2.42 13.09 10.99
C ILE A 297 1.78 12.52 12.24
N THR A 298 1.58 13.34 13.28
CA THR A 298 0.90 12.92 14.50
C THR A 298 -0.52 12.41 14.24
N TYR A 299 -1.22 12.96 13.23
CA TYR A 299 -2.55 12.47 12.85
C TYR A 299 -2.45 11.13 12.13
N ASP A 300 -1.53 11.00 11.17
CA ASP A 300 -1.26 9.74 10.46
C ASP A 300 -0.88 8.63 11.46
N VAL A 301 -0.01 8.91 12.42
CA VAL A 301 0.42 7.91 13.41
C VAL A 301 -0.72 7.49 14.33
N GLN A 302 -1.62 8.40 14.72
CA GLN A 302 -2.81 8.06 15.50
C GLN A 302 -3.80 7.17 14.74
N ASP A 303 -4.03 7.47 13.46
CA ASP A 303 -4.87 6.66 12.58
C ASP A 303 -4.24 5.28 12.36
N LEU A 304 -2.93 5.24 12.12
CA LEU A 304 -2.13 4.02 12.03
C LEU A 304 -2.26 3.17 13.29
N ILE A 305 -2.05 3.73 14.49
CA ILE A 305 -2.19 3.01 15.78
C ILE A 305 -3.57 2.37 15.88
N THR A 306 -4.61 3.12 15.53
CA THR A 306 -6.00 2.67 15.62
C THR A 306 -6.28 1.55 14.62
N HIS A 307 -6.00 1.74 13.34
CA HIS A 307 -6.29 0.76 12.30
C HIS A 307 -5.36 -0.45 12.36
N TRP A 308 -4.10 -0.30 12.76
CA TRP A 308 -3.20 -1.43 13.02
C TRP A 308 -3.73 -2.34 14.13
N SER A 309 -4.21 -1.74 15.23
CA SER A 309 -4.79 -2.51 16.34
C SER A 309 -6.03 -3.29 15.90
N LEU A 310 -6.91 -2.68 15.10
CA LEU A 310 -8.11 -3.33 14.57
C LEU A 310 -7.77 -4.42 13.55
N ALA A 311 -6.81 -4.17 12.65
CA ALA A 311 -6.37 -5.10 11.62
C ALA A 311 -5.69 -6.34 12.24
N THR A 312 -4.74 -6.15 13.15
CA THR A 312 -3.97 -7.25 13.77
C THR A 312 -4.66 -7.89 14.96
N GLY A 313 -5.58 -7.18 15.63
CA GLY A 313 -6.19 -7.59 16.89
C GLY A 313 -5.28 -7.42 18.12
N ARG A 314 -4.11 -6.78 17.97
CA ARG A 314 -3.21 -6.47 19.08
C ARG A 314 -3.47 -5.06 19.57
N ASP A 315 -3.65 -4.91 20.88
CA ASP A 315 -3.94 -3.59 21.46
C ASP A 315 -2.65 -2.77 21.59
N MET A 316 -2.47 -1.78 20.72
CA MET A 316 -1.36 -0.83 20.80
C MET A 316 -1.59 0.26 21.87
N LYS A 317 -2.84 0.41 22.35
CA LYS A 317 -3.22 1.41 23.35
C LYS A 317 -3.19 0.85 24.77
N ALA A 318 -3.11 -0.47 24.92
CA ALA A 318 -2.91 -1.12 26.21
C ALA A 318 -1.55 -0.74 26.80
N THR A 319 -1.57 -0.26 28.04
CA THR A 319 -0.34 -0.13 28.82
C THR A 319 0.19 -1.54 29.11
N SER A 320 1.47 -1.81 28.86
CA SER A 320 2.05 -3.13 29.18
C SER A 320 1.86 -3.43 30.67
N VAL A 321 0.90 -4.30 31.00
CA VAL A 321 0.70 -4.76 32.37
C VAL A 321 1.77 -5.81 32.61
N ALA A 322 2.74 -5.51 33.48
CA ALA A 322 3.64 -6.52 33.99
C ALA A 322 2.78 -7.59 34.69
N VAL A 323 2.76 -8.80 34.15
CA VAL A 323 2.12 -9.94 34.81
C VAL A 323 2.92 -10.19 36.10
N PRO A 324 2.32 -10.07 37.29
CA PRO A 324 3.01 -10.46 38.52
C PRO A 324 3.31 -11.95 38.44
N ALA A 325 4.57 -12.29 38.71
CA ALA A 325 5.08 -13.66 38.75
C ALA A 325 4.33 -14.53 39.76
#